data_AF-A0A845DNB7-F1
#
_entry.id   AF-A0A845DNB7-F1
#
_cell.length_a   1.000
_cell.length_b   1.000
_cell.length_c   1.000
_cell.angle_alpha   90.00
_cell.angle_beta   90.00
_cell.angle_gamma   90.00
#
_symmetry.space_group_name_H-M   'P 1'
#
loop_
_entity.id
_entity.type
_entity.pdbx_description
1 polymer ?
#
loop_
_entity_poly.entity_id
_entity_poly.type
_entity_poly.pdbx_seq_one_letter_code
_entity_poly.pdbx_strand_id
1 'polypeptide(L)' 'MIEGVVNAAYEAVITLPLQGPAGQTQEVEAVVDTGFNRFLTLPPEVVNELELHVDSGGDKSLYVAEPHNPYTAT' A
#
# COMPACT_ATOMS: atom_id res chain seq x y z
N MET A 1 -6.34 4.30 -12.77
CA MET A 1 -7.07 5.25 -11.91
C MET A 1 -7.20 4.59 -10.56
N ILE A 2 -6.85 5.27 -9.46
CA ILE A 2 -7.06 4.76 -8.10
C ILE A 2 -8.36 5.38 -7.60
N GLU A 3 -9.29 4.56 -7.16
CA GLU A 3 -10.57 4.98 -6.61
C GLU A 3 -10.54 4.86 -5.08
N GLY A 4 -11.27 5.75 -4.41
CA GLY A 4 -11.32 5.82 -2.96
C GLY A 4 -12.58 6.54 -2.49
N VAL A 5 -12.76 6.58 -1.18
CA VAL A 5 -13.91 7.22 -0.53
C VAL A 5 -13.45 8.19 0.55
N VAL A 6 -14.28 9.17 0.87
CA VAL A 6 -14.11 9.95 2.09
C VAL A 6 -14.94 9.29 3.18
N ASN A 7 -14.29 8.83 4.25
CA ASN A 7 -14.96 8.14 5.35
C ASN A 7 -15.70 9.12 6.28
N ALA A 8 -16.39 8.60 7.30
CA ALA A 8 -17.14 9.42 8.26
C ALA A 8 -16.25 10.33 9.14
N ALA A 9 -14.94 10.08 9.18
CA ALA A 9 -13.95 10.91 9.85
C ALA A 9 -13.36 12.00 8.95
N TYR A 10 -13.87 12.15 7.71
CA TYR A 10 -13.36 13.09 6.69
C TYR A 10 -11.96 12.77 6.17
N GLU A 11 -11.55 11.50 6.24
CA GLU A 11 -10.28 11.04 5.68
C GLU A 11 -10.51 10.49 4.28
N ALA A 12 -9.63 10.84 3.34
CA ALA A 12 -9.59 10.18 2.04
C ALA A 12 -8.93 8.81 2.20
N VAL A 13 -9.68 7.74 1.93
CA VAL A 13 -9.24 6.35 2.09
C VAL A 13 -9.25 5.63 0.75
N ILE A 14 -8.19 4.86 0.50
CA ILE A 14 -8.07 3.98 -0.67
C ILE A 14 -7.79 2.55 -0.20
N THR A 15 -8.34 1.55 -0.90
CA THR A 15 -8.01 0.14 -0.68
C THR A 15 -6.76 -0.20 -1.50
N LEU A 16 -5.74 -0.74 -0.84
CA LEU A 16 -4.50 -1.15 -1.47
C LEU A 16 -4.28 -2.67 -1.30
N PRO A 17 -4.13 -3.42 -2.40
CA PRO A 17 -3.62 -4.78 -2.32
C PRO A 17 -2.11 -4.73 -2.08
N LEU A 18 -1.66 -5.34 -0.99
CA LEU A 18 -0.26 -5.55 -0.68
C LEU A 18 0.13 -6.98 -1.04
N GLN A 19 1.37 -7.16 -1.51
CA GLN A 19 1.92 -8.47 -1.82
C GLN A 19 3.25 -8.68 -1.10
N GLY A 20 3.35 -9.77 -0.34
CA GLY A 20 4.58 -10.25 0.28
C GLY A 20 5.53 -10.92 -0.71
N PRO A 21 6.81 -11.10 -0.36
CA PRO A 21 7.83 -11.64 -1.27
C PRO A 21 7.57 -13.10 -1.68
N ALA A 22 6.79 -13.86 -0.91
CA ALA A 22 6.36 -15.20 -1.26
C ALA A 22 4.99 -15.25 -1.96
N GLY A 23 4.47 -14.09 -2.39
CA GLY A 23 3.22 -13.98 -3.13
C GLY A 23 1.97 -13.95 -2.25
N GLN A 24 2.11 -13.89 -0.92
CA GLN A 24 0.99 -13.64 -0.01
C GLN A 24 0.34 -12.31 -0.35
N THR A 25 -0.98 -12.20 -0.26
CA THR A 25 -1.68 -10.94 -0.55
C THR A 25 -2.64 -10.57 0.57
N GLN A 26 -2.78 -9.27 0.82
CA GLN A 26 -3.70 -8.72 1.81
C GLN A 26 -4.17 -7.34 1.36
N GLU A 27 -5.47 -7.10 1.48
CA GLU A 27 -6.03 -5.77 1.24
C GLU A 27 -5.97 -4.94 2.53
N VAL A 28 -5.54 -3.69 2.41
CA VAL A 28 -5.54 -2.72 3.51
C VAL A 28 -6.25 -1.45 3.09
N GLU A 29 -6.92 -0.80 4.05
CA GLU A 29 -7.38 0.57 3.90
C GLU A 29 -6.26 1.53 4.30
N ALA A 30 -5.91 2.44 3.39
CA ALA A 30 -4.87 3.44 3.60
C ALA A 30 -5.47 4.85 3.52
N VAL A 31 -5.14 5.68 4.50
CA VAL A 31 -5.45 7.11 4.48
C VAL A 31 -4.45 7.84 3.59
N VAL A 32 -4.94 8.72 2.72
CA VAL A 32 -4.12 9.61 1.91
C VAL A 32 -3.71 10.81 2.75
N ASP A 33 -2.46 10.83 3.20
CA ASP A 33 -1.84 11.95 3.91
C ASP A 33 -0.89 12.72 3.00
N THR A 34 -1.27 13.95 2.62
CA THR A 34 -0.44 14.82 1.76
C THR A 34 0.74 15.47 2.49
N GLY A 35 0.76 15.44 3.82
CA GLY A 35 1.85 15.94 4.66
C GLY A 35 2.96 14.92 4.91
N PHE A 36 2.70 13.64 4.60
CA PHE A 36 3.63 12.55 4.79
C PHE A 36 4.24 12.08 3.47
N ASN A 37 5.57 12.14 3.35
CA ASN A 37 6.30 11.93 2.09
C ASN A 37 7.26 10.72 2.12
N ARG A 38 7.02 9.78 3.02
CA ARG A 38 7.90 8.62 3.27
C ARG A 38 7.25 7.34 2.76
N PHE A 39 7.17 6.32 3.61
CA PHE A 39 6.73 4.97 3.27
C PHE A 39 5.33 4.68 3.83
N LEU A 40 4.59 3.79 3.17
CA LEU A 40 3.33 3.31 3.72
C LEU A 40 3.55 2.77 5.14
N THR A 41 2.89 3.39 6.11
CA THR A 41 2.94 2.93 7.50
C THR A 41 1.91 1.83 7.67
N LEU A 42 2.35 0.67 8.16
CA LEU A 42 1.52 -0.52 8.31
C LEU A 42 1.50 -0.98 9.76
N PRO A 43 0.40 -1.59 10.22
CA PRO A 43 0.39 -2.30 11.48
C PRO A 43 1.44 -3.43 11.49
N PRO A 44 2.15 -3.68 12.61
CA PRO A 44 3.17 -4.72 12.69
C PRO A 44 2.68 -6.12 12.31
N GLU A 45 1.42 -6.43 12.57
CA GLU A 45 0.77 -7.68 12.18
C GLU A 45 0.78 -7.89 10.66
N VAL A 46 0.44 -6.86 9.87
CA VAL A 46 0.44 -6.91 8.40
C VAL A 46 1.87 -7.10 7.88
N VAL A 47 2.84 -6.40 8.48
CA VAL A 47 4.26 -6.54 8.13
C VAL A 47 4.74 -7.97 8.35
N ASN A 48 4.37 -8.58 9.48
CA ASN A 48 4.76 -9.94 9.82
C ASN A 48 4.06 -10.99 8.94
N GLU A 49 2.76 -10.84 8.71
CA GLU A 49 1.95 -11.77 7.90
C GLU A 49 2.39 -11.80 6.44
N LEU A 50 2.81 -10.66 5.90
CA LEU A 50 3.31 -10.52 4.54
C LEU A 50 4.83 -10.60 4.42
N GLU A 51 5.56 -10.90 5.51
CA GLU A 51 7.03 -10.97 5.53
C GLU A 51 7.72 -9.73 4.92
N LEU A 52 7.15 -8.54 5.17
CA LEU A 52 7.63 -7.28 4.60
C LEU A 52 8.86 -6.78 5.36
N HIS A 53 9.74 -6.09 4.63
CA HIS A 53 10.88 -5.42 5.24
C HIS A 53 10.46 -4.09 5.88
N VAL A 54 10.80 -3.89 7.15
CA VAL A 54 10.60 -2.62 7.84
C VAL A 54 11.71 -1.66 7.46
N ASP A 55 11.39 -0.60 6.70
CA ASP A 55 12.36 0.47 6.50
C ASP A 55 12.41 1.37 7.74
N SER A 56 13.53 1.28 8.47
CA SER A 56 13.81 2.09 9.66
C SER A 56 14.60 3.38 9.33
N GLY A 57 14.93 3.64 8.05
CA GLY A 57 15.91 4.66 7.71
C GLY A 57 15.69 5.38 6.39
N GLY A 58 15.42 6.69 6.46
CA GLY A 58 16.08 7.72 5.65
C GLY A 58 15.83 7.80 4.12
N ASP A 59 15.74 6.72 3.38
CA ASP A 59 15.51 6.69 1.93
C ASP A 59 15.53 5.24 1.42
N LYS A 60 14.44 4.76 0.78
CA LYS A 60 14.31 3.65 -0.21
C LYS A 60 12.87 3.13 -0.36
N SER A 61 12.38 3.24 -1.59
CA SER A 61 11.02 3.02 -2.10
C SER A 61 10.37 1.66 -1.79
N LEU A 62 9.05 1.68 -1.49
CA LEU A 62 8.18 0.50 -1.56
C LEU A 62 7.74 0.24 -3.02
N TYR A 63 7.78 -1.03 -3.43
CA TYR A 63 7.18 -1.49 -4.69
C TYR A 63 5.67 -1.59 -4.49
N VAL A 64 4.91 -0.68 -5.10
CA VAL A 64 3.48 -0.87 -5.32
C VAL A 64 3.37 -1.87 -6.48
N ALA A 65 2.78 -3.03 -6.24
CA ALA A 65 2.47 -3.96 -7.33
C ALA A 65 1.59 -3.23 -8.34
N GLU A 66 2.05 -3.08 -9.58
CA GLU A 66 1.23 -2.45 -10.61
C GLU A 66 -0.06 -3.25 -10.74
N PRO A 67 -1.24 -2.60 -10.69
CA PRO A 67 -2.47 -3.29 -11.02
C PRO A 67 -2.34 -3.84 -12.44
N HIS A 68 -2.63 -5.12 -12.62
CA HIS A 68 -2.57 -5.80 -13.90
C HIS A 68 -3.19 -4.92 -14.99
N ASN A 69 -2.36 -4.41 -15.90
CA ASN A 69 -2.82 -3.58 -17.01
C ASN A 69 -3.43 -4.51 -18.08
N PRO A 70 -4.74 -4.50 -18.33
CA PRO A 70 -5.35 -5.36 -19.34
C PRO A 70 -5.08 -4.88 -20.78
N TYR A 71 -4.36 -3.75 -20.97
CA TYR A 71 -4.12 -3.15 -22.28
C TYR A 71 -2.69 -3.32 -22.82
N THR A 72 -1.81 -4.03 -22.13
CA THR A 72 -0.47 -4.38 -22.65
C THR A 72 -0.49 -5.80 -23.22
N ALA A 73 -1.11 -5.95 -24.38
CA ALA A 73 -0.86 -7.06 -25.29
C ALA A 73 -0.68 -6.49 -26.70
N THR A 74 0.58 -6.41 -27.15
CA THR A 74 0.93 -6.39 -28.58
C THR A 74 2.30 -7.03 -28.74
#